data_AF-A0A7V6XL34-F1
#
_entry.id   AF-A0A7V6XL34-F1
#
_cell.length_a   1.000
_cell.length_b   1.000
_cell.length_c   1.000
_cell.angle_alpha   90.00
_cell.angle_beta   90.00
_cell.angle_gamma   90.00
#
_symmetry.space_group_name_H-M   'P 1'
#
loop_
_entity.id
_entity.type
_entity.pdbx_description
1 polymer ?
#
loop_
_entity_poly.entity_id
_entity_poly.type
_entity_poly.pdbx_seq_one_letter_code
_entity_poly.pdbx_strand_id
1 'polypeptide(L)'
;MRKIKIGSGAGFAGDRIEPAIELIEKENLDYIIFECLAERTIAIAQKQKLEDPNKGYNSLLEHKMKRVLLPCKSKNTKIITNMGSANPIAAVEKTVEIARKLKINNLKIAAVIGDDIFHLIDNFYDEPILEFDSRLADIKDKIISANVYCGSEGIVAALEDGADVIITGRVSDSSLTLAPLIYEFGWTAEKDPHKFGQGVVAGHLLECGGQVTGGYYANPGYKEVPGLGKLGFPFAEIDENGKLTISKVEDSGGIVTTATCKEQLLYEIHDPSQYITPDCIADFSKIELIQIDKDVVEIKNATVHGIPPTLKVSIGYRDGYIGEGEISYGGTNSLKLAQLAAKIVEERLNIVGAEFE
;
A
#
# COMPACT_ATOMS: atom_id res chain seq x y z
N MET A 1 -4.08 -14.79 23.86
CA MET A 1 -4.78 -14.16 22.74
C MET A 1 -3.86 -14.13 21.55
N ARG A 2 -4.35 -14.55 20.39
CA ARG A 2 -3.56 -14.53 19.15
C ARG A 2 -3.44 -13.09 18.65
N LYS A 3 -2.25 -12.71 18.19
CA LYS A 3 -1.95 -11.40 17.61
C LYS A 3 -1.27 -11.58 16.25
N ILE A 4 -1.54 -10.66 15.34
CA ILE A 4 -0.94 -10.59 14.01
C ILE A 4 -0.22 -9.26 13.88
N LYS A 5 1.05 -9.30 13.46
CA LYS A 5 1.88 -8.12 13.21
C LYS A 5 2.13 -7.95 11.71
N ILE A 6 1.74 -6.80 11.17
CA ILE A 6 1.81 -6.48 9.73
C ILE A 6 2.67 -5.23 9.54
N GLY A 7 3.75 -5.34 8.77
CA GLY A 7 4.64 -4.21 8.45
C GLY A 7 4.30 -3.54 7.12
N SER A 8 4.52 -2.22 7.03
CA SER A 8 4.51 -1.48 5.76
C SER A 8 5.91 -1.51 5.13
N GLY A 9 6.06 -2.20 4.00
CA GLY A 9 7.33 -2.35 3.28
C GLY A 9 7.53 -1.33 2.16
N ALA A 10 6.46 -0.70 1.68
CA ALA A 10 6.49 0.42 0.73
C ALA A 10 5.13 1.10 0.72
N GLY A 11 5.12 2.42 0.48
CA GLY A 11 3.91 3.21 0.27
C GLY A 11 3.74 3.79 -1.12
N PHE A 12 4.66 3.51 -2.05
CA PHE A 12 4.55 3.87 -3.47
C PHE A 12 5.52 3.06 -4.33
N ALA A 13 5.32 3.10 -5.65
CA ALA A 13 6.07 2.29 -6.61
C ALA A 13 7.60 2.44 -6.50
N GLY A 14 8.07 3.67 -6.31
CA GLY A 14 9.47 4.06 -6.24
C GLY A 14 10.06 4.08 -4.83
N ASP A 15 9.35 3.58 -3.83
CA ASP A 15 9.78 3.70 -2.44
C ASP A 15 11.06 2.91 -2.15
N ARG A 16 11.84 3.43 -1.20
CA ARG A 16 13.10 2.85 -0.78
C ARG A 16 12.89 1.54 0.00
N ILE A 17 13.91 0.69 0.03
CA ILE A 17 13.77 -0.68 0.57
C ILE A 17 14.31 -0.83 1.99
N GLU A 18 15.18 0.09 2.44
CA GLU A 18 15.89 -0.03 3.71
C GLU A 18 14.96 -0.13 4.93
N PRO A 19 13.88 0.69 5.07
CA PRO A 19 12.98 0.57 6.22
C PRO A 19 12.22 -0.76 6.26
N ALA A 20 11.91 -1.34 5.10
CA ALA A 20 11.26 -2.65 5.02
C ALA A 20 12.18 -3.78 5.50
N ILE A 21 13.47 -3.72 5.13
CA ILE A 21 14.48 -4.67 5.61
C ILE A 21 14.63 -4.53 7.13
N GLU A 22 14.70 -3.29 7.62
CA GLU A 22 14.78 -3.01 9.05
C GLU A 22 13.58 -3.61 9.81
N LEU A 23 12.36 -3.44 9.29
CA LEU A 23 11.15 -4.08 9.81
C LEU A 23 11.26 -5.60 9.84
N ILE A 24 11.65 -6.25 8.74
CA ILE A 24 11.77 -7.73 8.67
C ILE A 24 12.83 -8.26 9.64
N GLU A 25 13.94 -7.54 9.81
CA GLU A 25 15.05 -7.98 10.64
C GLU A 25 14.78 -7.84 12.13
N LYS A 26 14.21 -6.68 12.52
CA LYS A 26 14.05 -6.28 13.92
C LYS A 26 12.68 -6.61 14.49
N GLU A 27 11.63 -6.65 13.67
CA GLU A 27 10.29 -7.01 14.11
C GLU A 27 9.96 -8.46 13.74
N ASN A 28 9.29 -9.16 14.64
CA ASN A 28 8.77 -10.50 14.36
C ASN A 28 7.42 -10.39 13.62
N LEU A 29 7.49 -9.99 12.34
CA LEU A 29 6.32 -9.81 11.48
C LEU A 29 5.73 -11.14 11.01
N ASP A 30 4.42 -11.26 11.05
CA ASP A 30 3.69 -12.33 10.38
C ASP A 30 3.54 -12.01 8.87
N TYR A 31 3.29 -10.73 8.55
CA TYR A 31 3.10 -10.24 7.19
C TYR A 31 3.86 -8.95 6.94
N ILE A 32 4.31 -8.73 5.71
CA ILE A 32 4.76 -7.44 5.22
C ILE A 32 4.06 -7.12 3.90
N ILE A 33 3.52 -5.90 3.82
CA ILE A 33 2.83 -5.41 2.64
C ILE A 33 3.74 -4.49 1.82
N PHE A 34 3.69 -4.58 0.51
CA PHE A 34 4.29 -3.58 -0.38
C PHE A 34 3.18 -2.99 -1.25
N GLU A 35 2.62 -1.87 -0.80
CA GLU A 35 1.72 -1.04 -1.58
C GLU A 35 2.59 -0.22 -2.55
N CYS A 36 2.38 -0.43 -3.85
CA CYS A 36 3.22 0.07 -4.91
C CYS A 36 2.41 0.47 -6.15
N LEU A 37 1.09 0.64 -6.04
CA LEU A 37 0.21 0.81 -7.18
C LEU A 37 -0.88 1.86 -6.95
N ALA A 38 -0.65 3.07 -7.46
CA ALA A 38 -1.64 4.13 -7.65
C ALA A 38 -2.21 4.15 -9.09
N GLU A 39 -3.22 4.99 -9.34
CA GLU A 39 -3.89 5.22 -10.63
C GLU A 39 -2.88 5.50 -11.75
N ARG A 40 -1.92 6.40 -11.49
CA ARG A 40 -0.87 6.74 -12.46
C ARG A 40 -0.01 5.55 -12.82
N THR A 41 0.33 4.72 -11.84
CA THR A 41 1.27 3.61 -12.03
C THR A 41 0.66 2.43 -12.78
N ILE A 42 -0.65 2.17 -12.65
CA ILE A 42 -1.31 1.13 -13.47
C ILE A 42 -1.33 1.54 -14.94
N ALA A 43 -1.54 2.83 -15.27
CA ALA A 43 -1.47 3.32 -16.64
C ALA A 43 -0.06 3.16 -17.25
N ILE A 44 0.99 3.46 -16.48
CA ILE A 44 2.39 3.23 -16.90
C ILE A 44 2.65 1.74 -17.15
N ALA A 45 2.18 0.89 -16.24
CA ALA A 45 2.32 -0.56 -16.34
C ALA A 45 1.59 -1.13 -17.57
N GLN A 46 0.37 -0.67 -17.86
CA GLN A 46 -0.39 -1.07 -19.05
C GLN A 46 0.33 -0.65 -20.33
N LYS A 47 0.86 0.58 -20.38
CA LYS A 47 1.70 1.03 -21.51
C LYS A 47 2.90 0.11 -21.73
N GLN A 48 3.64 -0.23 -20.67
CA GLN A 48 4.78 -1.13 -20.77
C GLN A 48 4.40 -2.53 -21.24
N LYS A 49 3.25 -3.06 -20.78
CA LYS A 49 2.72 -4.37 -21.20
C LYS A 49 2.32 -4.39 -22.68
N LEU A 50 1.79 -3.28 -23.19
CA LEU A 50 1.48 -3.13 -24.62
C LEU A 50 2.75 -3.12 -25.49
N GLU A 51 3.85 -2.57 -24.97
CA GLU A 51 5.15 -2.56 -25.65
C GLU A 51 5.87 -3.92 -25.56
N ASP A 52 5.80 -4.59 -24.41
CA ASP A 52 6.34 -5.93 -24.15
C ASP A 52 5.38 -6.73 -23.25
N PRO A 53 4.75 -7.82 -23.75
CA PRO A 53 3.83 -8.65 -22.98
C PRO A 53 4.43 -9.28 -21.70
N ASN A 54 5.76 -9.33 -21.56
CA ASN A 54 6.44 -9.82 -20.37
C ASN A 54 6.72 -8.72 -19.33
N LYS A 55 6.29 -7.48 -19.59
CA LYS A 55 6.39 -6.31 -18.70
C LYS A 55 5.02 -5.91 -18.16
N GLY A 56 4.95 -4.76 -17.51
CA GLY A 56 3.74 -4.26 -16.86
C GLY A 56 3.59 -4.68 -15.39
N TYR A 57 4.64 -5.24 -14.78
CA TYR A 57 4.79 -5.29 -13.34
C TYR A 57 5.71 -4.14 -12.87
N ASN A 58 5.69 -3.82 -11.58
CA ASN A 58 6.48 -2.74 -11.01
C ASN A 58 7.99 -2.90 -11.33
N SER A 59 8.63 -1.85 -11.84
CA SER A 59 10.04 -1.89 -12.28
C SER A 59 11.04 -2.19 -11.16
N LEU A 60 10.70 -1.91 -9.91
CA LEU A 60 11.51 -2.21 -8.72
C LEU A 60 11.20 -3.56 -8.09
N LEU A 61 10.24 -4.34 -8.62
CA LEU A 61 9.91 -5.68 -8.11
C LEU A 61 11.17 -6.53 -7.93
N GLU A 62 12.04 -6.58 -8.96
CA GLU A 62 13.25 -7.40 -8.91
C GLU A 62 14.22 -6.95 -7.82
N HIS A 63 14.39 -5.63 -7.67
CA HIS A 63 15.25 -5.05 -6.65
C HIS A 63 14.72 -5.40 -5.24
N LYS A 64 13.43 -5.19 -5.01
CA LYS A 64 12.76 -5.47 -3.73
C LYS A 64 12.83 -6.95 -3.39
N MET A 65 12.39 -7.83 -4.30
CA MET A 65 12.37 -9.29 -4.07
C MET A 65 13.76 -9.88 -3.80
N LYS A 66 14.81 -9.41 -4.49
CA LYS A 66 16.19 -9.85 -4.20
C LYS A 66 16.62 -9.55 -2.76
N ARG A 67 16.10 -8.50 -2.16
CA ARG A 67 16.45 -8.03 -0.82
C ARG A 67 15.61 -8.68 0.27
N VAL A 68 14.32 -8.95 0.01
CA VAL A 68 13.38 -9.35 1.07
C VAL A 68 13.02 -10.82 1.10
N LEU A 69 13.13 -11.56 -0.02
CA LEU A 69 12.69 -12.97 -0.06
C LEU A 69 13.40 -13.86 0.97
N LEU A 70 14.72 -13.75 1.07
CA LEU A 70 15.49 -14.58 2.00
C LEU A 70 15.26 -14.17 3.48
N PRO A 71 15.32 -12.87 3.86
CA PRO A 71 14.96 -12.44 5.21
C PRO A 71 13.52 -12.82 5.61
N CYS A 72 12.53 -12.62 4.73
CA CYS A 72 11.15 -13.01 5.02
C CYS A 72 11.02 -14.52 5.24
N LYS A 73 11.67 -15.33 4.39
CA LYS A 73 11.63 -16.80 4.56
C LYS A 73 12.27 -17.25 5.86
N SER A 74 13.38 -16.65 6.28
CA SER A 74 14.07 -17.04 7.52
C SER A 74 13.28 -16.66 8.78
N LYS A 75 12.49 -15.60 8.71
CA LYS A 75 11.59 -15.11 9.78
C LYS A 75 10.18 -15.68 9.71
N ASN A 76 9.86 -16.47 8.69
CA ASN A 76 8.50 -16.96 8.41
C ASN A 76 7.48 -15.81 8.20
N THR A 77 7.93 -14.68 7.66
CA THR A 77 7.07 -13.54 7.29
C THR A 77 6.55 -13.73 5.87
N LYS A 78 5.25 -13.58 5.67
CA LYS A 78 4.62 -13.63 4.34
C LYS A 78 4.63 -12.28 3.65
N ILE A 79 4.73 -12.26 2.33
CA ILE A 79 4.79 -11.03 1.52
C ILE A 79 3.48 -10.89 0.74
N ILE A 80 2.85 -9.71 0.82
CA ILE A 80 1.65 -9.38 0.04
C ILE A 80 1.91 -8.08 -0.71
N THR A 81 1.67 -8.03 -2.02
CA THR A 81 1.99 -6.83 -2.81
C THR A 81 1.16 -6.71 -4.07
N ASN A 82 0.83 -5.47 -4.46
CA ASN A 82 0.21 -5.12 -5.74
C ASN A 82 1.24 -4.70 -6.81
N MET A 83 2.52 -5.04 -6.62
CA MET A 83 3.59 -4.86 -7.62
C MET A 83 3.38 -5.67 -8.90
N GLY A 84 2.40 -6.59 -8.94
CA GLY A 84 1.98 -7.24 -10.17
C GLY A 84 1.40 -6.24 -11.17
N SER A 85 0.78 -5.16 -10.69
CA SER A 85 0.30 -4.04 -11.51
C SER A 85 -0.57 -4.54 -12.68
N ALA A 86 -0.14 -4.37 -13.93
CA ALA A 86 -0.88 -4.85 -15.10
C ALA A 86 -0.53 -6.31 -15.49
N ASN A 87 0.49 -6.90 -14.88
CA ASN A 87 0.97 -8.25 -15.21
C ASN A 87 1.42 -9.07 -13.97
N PRO A 88 0.47 -9.49 -13.11
CA PRO A 88 0.79 -10.30 -11.93
C PRO A 88 1.47 -11.63 -12.27
N ILE A 89 1.16 -12.24 -13.43
CA ILE A 89 1.77 -13.49 -13.87
C ILE A 89 3.27 -13.32 -14.13
N ALA A 90 3.66 -12.34 -14.95
CA ALA A 90 5.08 -12.07 -15.21
C ALA A 90 5.84 -11.68 -13.93
N ALA A 91 5.18 -10.97 -13.00
CA ALA A 91 5.75 -10.64 -11.70
C ALA A 91 6.05 -11.91 -10.87
N VAL A 92 5.13 -12.88 -10.86
CA VAL A 92 5.34 -14.18 -10.20
C VAL A 92 6.47 -14.96 -10.87
N GLU A 93 6.48 -15.07 -12.19
CA GLU A 93 7.55 -15.76 -12.93
C GLU A 93 8.93 -15.18 -12.62
N LYS A 94 9.03 -13.84 -12.61
CA LYS A 94 10.26 -13.14 -12.24
C LYS A 94 10.65 -13.39 -10.79
N THR A 95 9.68 -13.42 -9.88
CA THR A 95 9.93 -13.71 -8.46
C THR A 95 10.40 -15.16 -8.25
N VAL A 96 9.84 -16.12 -9.00
CA VAL A 96 10.30 -17.52 -9.04
C VAL A 96 11.74 -17.61 -9.54
N GLU A 97 12.10 -16.87 -10.60
CA GLU A 97 13.47 -16.79 -11.11
C GLU A 97 14.45 -16.32 -10.01
N ILE A 98 14.08 -15.27 -9.27
CA ILE A 98 14.89 -14.72 -8.18
C ILE A 98 15.01 -15.73 -7.03
N ALA A 99 13.91 -16.35 -6.61
CA ALA A 99 13.91 -17.34 -5.54
C ALA A 99 14.85 -18.53 -5.87
N ARG A 100 14.83 -19.01 -7.13
CA ARG A 100 15.74 -20.06 -7.61
C ARG A 100 17.20 -19.62 -7.56
N LYS A 101 17.53 -18.39 -7.99
CA LYS A 101 18.89 -17.84 -7.92
C LYS A 101 19.39 -17.72 -6.47
N LEU A 102 18.49 -17.37 -5.55
CA LEU A 102 18.77 -17.30 -4.11
C LEU A 102 18.75 -18.68 -3.42
N LYS A 103 18.47 -19.77 -4.15
CA LYS A 103 18.39 -21.15 -3.64
C LYS A 103 17.38 -21.30 -2.49
N ILE A 104 16.28 -20.54 -2.54
CA ILE A 104 15.19 -20.67 -1.57
C ILE A 104 14.30 -21.84 -2.00
N ASN A 105 14.22 -22.86 -1.15
CA ASN A 105 13.38 -24.04 -1.37
C ASN A 105 12.01 -23.85 -0.68
N ASN A 106 11.00 -24.58 -1.17
CA ASN A 106 9.66 -24.62 -0.57
C ASN A 106 9.04 -23.23 -0.34
N LEU A 107 9.07 -22.39 -1.37
CA LEU A 107 8.43 -21.08 -1.38
C LEU A 107 7.22 -21.13 -2.33
N LYS A 108 6.00 -20.97 -1.81
CA LYS A 108 4.79 -20.91 -2.65
C LYS A 108 4.50 -19.46 -3.04
N ILE A 109 4.51 -19.17 -4.34
CA ILE A 109 4.27 -17.83 -4.87
C ILE A 109 2.96 -17.86 -5.67
N ALA A 110 2.03 -16.96 -5.37
CA ALA A 110 0.71 -16.88 -6.00
C ALA A 110 0.53 -15.55 -6.73
N ALA A 111 -0.16 -15.60 -7.88
CA ALA A 111 -0.65 -14.43 -8.58
C ALA A 111 -2.15 -14.27 -8.29
N VAL A 112 -2.58 -13.07 -7.92
CA VAL A 112 -4.01 -12.71 -7.86
C VAL A 112 -4.33 -11.87 -9.09
N ILE A 113 -5.26 -12.39 -9.90
CA ILE A 113 -5.72 -11.80 -11.17
C ILE A 113 -7.23 -11.58 -11.12
N GLY A 114 -7.77 -10.85 -12.10
CA GLY A 114 -9.20 -10.59 -12.23
C GLY A 114 -9.57 -9.11 -12.16
N ASP A 115 -8.59 -8.24 -11.90
CA ASP A 115 -8.76 -6.80 -11.97
C ASP A 115 -8.90 -6.29 -13.41
N ASP A 116 -8.18 -6.87 -14.37
CA ASP A 116 -8.28 -6.50 -15.79
C ASP A 116 -9.57 -7.04 -16.43
N ILE A 117 -10.56 -6.16 -16.55
CA ILE A 117 -11.87 -6.42 -17.16
C ILE A 117 -11.99 -5.82 -18.56
N PHE A 118 -10.89 -5.47 -19.22
CA PHE A 118 -10.95 -4.83 -20.55
C PHE A 118 -11.72 -5.69 -21.56
N HIS A 119 -11.65 -7.01 -21.45
CA HIS A 119 -12.41 -7.95 -22.26
C HIS A 119 -13.94 -7.88 -22.07
N LEU A 120 -14.43 -7.21 -21.03
CA LEU A 120 -15.85 -6.99 -20.72
C LEU A 120 -16.30 -5.55 -21.01
N ILE A 121 -15.42 -4.68 -21.52
CA ILE A 121 -15.69 -3.23 -21.65
C ILE A 121 -16.92 -2.93 -22.49
N ASP A 122 -17.25 -3.79 -23.46
CA ASP A 122 -18.44 -3.65 -24.31
C ASP A 122 -19.75 -3.60 -23.52
N ASN A 123 -19.78 -4.18 -22.32
CA ASN A 123 -20.96 -4.18 -21.44
C ASN A 123 -21.16 -2.87 -20.68
N PHE A 124 -20.18 -1.96 -20.70
CA PHE A 124 -20.12 -0.78 -19.82
C PHE A 124 -20.11 0.56 -20.56
N TYR A 125 -20.29 0.58 -21.89
CA TYR A 125 -20.20 1.84 -22.65
C TYR A 125 -21.22 2.91 -22.24
N ASP A 126 -22.35 2.52 -21.68
CA ASP A 126 -23.36 3.45 -21.17
C ASP A 126 -23.05 4.01 -19.78
N GLU A 127 -22.05 3.47 -19.07
CA GLU A 127 -21.66 3.96 -17.75
C GLU A 127 -21.05 5.36 -17.81
N PRO A 128 -21.36 6.23 -16.83
CA PRO A 128 -20.78 7.55 -16.74
C PRO A 128 -19.32 7.49 -16.31
N ILE A 129 -18.52 8.45 -16.78
CA ILE A 129 -17.18 8.68 -16.26
C ILE A 129 -17.29 9.58 -15.03
N LEU A 130 -16.59 9.25 -13.95
CA LEU A 130 -16.73 9.99 -12.68
C LEU A 130 -16.13 11.40 -12.76
N GLU A 131 -15.06 11.55 -13.54
CA GLU A 131 -14.28 12.78 -13.66
C GLU A 131 -14.83 13.78 -14.68
N PHE A 132 -15.69 13.34 -15.60
CA PHE A 132 -16.17 14.14 -16.72
C PHE A 132 -17.66 13.94 -16.97
N ASP A 133 -18.33 14.98 -17.47
CA ASP A 133 -19.72 14.87 -17.94
C ASP A 133 -19.77 14.17 -19.32
N SER A 134 -19.47 12.87 -19.32
CA SER A 134 -19.42 12.01 -20.52
C SER A 134 -19.57 10.53 -20.15
N ARG A 135 -19.79 9.68 -21.15
CA ARG A 135 -19.89 8.22 -21.01
C ARG A 135 -18.65 7.52 -21.54
N LEU A 136 -18.46 6.26 -21.15
CA LEU A 136 -17.39 5.43 -21.70
C LEU A 136 -17.48 5.27 -23.23
N ALA A 137 -18.70 5.27 -23.80
CA ALA A 137 -18.93 5.26 -25.24
C ALA A 137 -18.19 6.40 -25.98
N ASP A 138 -18.09 7.59 -25.36
CA ASP A 138 -17.53 8.79 -25.98
C ASP A 138 -16.02 8.69 -26.21
N ILE A 139 -15.35 7.80 -25.48
CA ILE A 139 -13.90 7.55 -25.58
C ILE A 139 -13.56 6.13 -26.04
N LYS A 140 -14.55 5.36 -26.52
CA LYS A 140 -14.42 3.93 -26.87
C LYS A 140 -13.16 3.59 -27.65
N ASP A 141 -12.87 4.34 -28.71
CA ASP A 141 -11.74 4.07 -29.62
C ASP A 141 -10.36 4.41 -29.01
N LYS A 142 -10.33 5.01 -27.83
CA LYS A 142 -9.13 5.42 -27.11
C LYS A 142 -8.81 4.51 -25.92
N ILE A 143 -9.75 3.68 -25.46
CA ILE A 143 -9.58 2.87 -24.24
C ILE A 143 -8.49 1.80 -24.48
N ILE A 144 -7.57 1.67 -23.54
CA ILE A 144 -6.46 0.70 -23.56
C ILE A 144 -6.48 -0.27 -22.39
N SER A 145 -7.17 0.05 -21.29
CA SER A 145 -7.28 -0.82 -20.12
C SER A 145 -8.49 -0.49 -19.28
N ALA A 146 -9.00 -1.48 -18.56
CA ALA A 146 -10.03 -1.32 -17.55
C ALA A 146 -9.66 -2.20 -16.34
N ASN A 147 -9.25 -1.57 -15.23
CA ASN A 147 -8.76 -2.26 -14.04
C ASN A 147 -9.66 -1.96 -12.84
N VAL A 148 -10.30 -3.00 -12.29
CA VAL A 148 -11.16 -2.94 -11.11
C VAL A 148 -10.32 -2.79 -9.85
N TYR A 149 -10.80 -2.00 -8.88
CA TYR A 149 -10.28 -2.03 -7.52
C TYR A 149 -10.84 -3.25 -6.81
N CYS A 150 -10.12 -4.37 -6.88
CA CYS A 150 -10.55 -5.60 -6.22
C CYS A 150 -10.33 -5.54 -4.70
N GLY A 151 -11.12 -6.31 -3.96
CA GLY A 151 -10.98 -6.48 -2.51
C GLY A 151 -9.99 -7.57 -2.12
N SER A 152 -10.13 -8.02 -0.88
CA SER A 152 -9.27 -8.99 -0.19
C SER A 152 -9.44 -10.45 -0.64
N GLU A 153 -10.55 -10.80 -1.29
CA GLU A 153 -10.96 -12.19 -1.58
C GLU A 153 -9.87 -13.02 -2.26
N GLY A 154 -9.24 -12.49 -3.31
CA GLY A 154 -8.19 -13.21 -4.04
C GLY A 154 -6.91 -13.40 -3.22
N ILE A 155 -6.60 -12.47 -2.30
CA ILE A 155 -5.47 -12.59 -1.38
C ILE A 155 -5.77 -13.66 -0.32
N VAL A 156 -6.99 -13.66 0.23
CA VAL A 156 -7.43 -14.69 1.20
C VAL A 156 -7.35 -16.09 0.58
N ALA A 157 -7.88 -16.27 -0.63
CA ALA A 157 -7.79 -17.55 -1.34
C ALA A 157 -6.33 -18.02 -1.54
N ALA A 158 -5.41 -17.10 -1.87
CA ALA A 158 -4.00 -17.42 -1.99
C ALA A 158 -3.36 -17.82 -0.65
N LEU A 159 -3.78 -17.19 0.47
CA LEU A 159 -3.32 -17.54 1.81
C LEU A 159 -3.85 -18.91 2.26
N GLU A 160 -5.12 -19.23 1.98
CA GLU A 160 -5.73 -20.55 2.24
C GLU A 160 -5.02 -21.67 1.47
N ASP A 161 -4.57 -21.36 0.25
CA ASP A 161 -3.72 -22.22 -0.55
C ASP A 161 -2.29 -22.34 0.01
N GLY A 162 -1.92 -21.59 1.05
CA GLY A 162 -0.62 -21.64 1.69
C GLY A 162 0.48 -20.85 0.97
N ALA A 163 0.12 -19.79 0.23
CA ALA A 163 1.11 -18.90 -0.38
C ALA A 163 2.01 -18.23 0.67
N ASP A 164 3.29 -18.10 0.35
CA ASP A 164 4.28 -17.33 1.11
C ASP A 164 4.47 -15.92 0.53
N VAL A 165 4.30 -15.79 -0.78
CA VAL A 165 4.38 -14.53 -1.51
C VAL A 165 3.14 -14.42 -2.40
N ILE A 166 2.40 -13.33 -2.24
CA ILE A 166 1.17 -13.06 -3.00
C ILE A 166 1.41 -11.77 -3.78
N ILE A 167 1.31 -11.87 -5.10
CA ILE A 167 1.48 -10.74 -6.01
C ILE A 167 0.17 -10.51 -6.74
N THR A 168 -0.44 -9.35 -6.52
CA THR A 168 -1.74 -8.98 -7.07
C THR A 168 -1.60 -7.96 -8.20
N GLY A 169 -2.66 -7.84 -9.01
CA GLY A 169 -2.89 -6.68 -9.88
C GLY A 169 -3.42 -5.50 -9.07
N ARG A 170 -4.45 -4.81 -9.58
CA ARG A 170 -5.14 -3.77 -8.82
C ARG A 170 -6.00 -4.36 -7.69
N VAL A 171 -5.67 -3.99 -6.46
CA VAL A 171 -6.50 -4.19 -5.26
C VAL A 171 -6.55 -2.88 -4.50
N SER A 172 -7.52 -2.71 -3.60
CA SER A 172 -7.51 -1.61 -2.64
C SER A 172 -6.33 -1.75 -1.67
N ASP A 173 -5.73 -0.63 -1.34
CA ASP A 173 -4.54 -0.48 -0.50
C ASP A 173 -4.78 -1.12 0.88
N SER A 174 -5.94 -0.84 1.47
CA SER A 174 -6.39 -1.43 2.74
C SER A 174 -6.60 -2.95 2.66
N SER A 175 -6.93 -3.51 1.49
CA SER A 175 -7.15 -4.95 1.30
C SER A 175 -5.86 -5.76 1.48
N LEU A 176 -4.68 -5.16 1.23
CA LEU A 176 -3.38 -5.80 1.47
C LEU A 176 -3.18 -6.14 2.96
N THR A 177 -3.72 -5.32 3.86
CA THR A 177 -3.66 -5.50 5.32
C THR A 177 -4.88 -6.24 5.85
N LEU A 178 -6.07 -6.00 5.29
CA LEU A 178 -7.30 -6.65 5.73
C LEU A 178 -7.32 -8.15 5.40
N ALA A 179 -6.84 -8.55 4.23
CA ALA A 179 -6.83 -9.95 3.80
C ALA A 179 -6.15 -10.92 4.80
N PRO A 180 -4.92 -10.67 5.30
CA PRO A 180 -4.33 -11.55 6.31
C PRO A 180 -5.12 -11.57 7.62
N LEU A 181 -5.79 -10.48 8.01
CA LEU A 181 -6.64 -10.47 9.21
C LEU A 181 -7.90 -11.33 9.02
N ILE A 182 -8.51 -11.29 7.83
CA ILE A 182 -9.63 -12.17 7.46
C ILE A 182 -9.17 -13.63 7.50
N TYR A 183 -8.03 -13.95 6.88
CA TYR A 183 -7.49 -15.30 6.85
C TYR A 183 -7.18 -15.83 8.27
N GLU A 184 -6.61 -14.99 9.14
CA GLU A 184 -6.13 -15.45 10.45
C GLU A 184 -7.22 -15.53 11.52
N PHE A 185 -8.27 -14.72 11.41
CA PHE A 185 -9.33 -14.61 12.40
C PHE A 185 -10.73 -14.96 11.90
N GLY A 186 -10.93 -15.14 10.60
CA GLY A 186 -12.23 -15.49 10.00
C GLY A 186 -13.29 -14.39 10.10
N TRP A 187 -12.87 -13.12 10.25
CA TRP A 187 -13.80 -12.00 10.38
C TRP A 187 -14.58 -11.74 9.09
N THR A 188 -15.82 -11.30 9.24
CA THR A 188 -16.62 -10.79 8.11
C THR A 188 -17.23 -9.43 8.45
N ALA A 189 -17.49 -8.60 7.44
CA ALA A 189 -18.13 -7.30 7.64
C ALA A 189 -19.52 -7.41 8.31
N GLU A 190 -20.28 -8.46 7.99
CA GLU A 190 -21.61 -8.69 8.59
C GLU A 190 -21.57 -9.15 10.05
N LYS A 191 -20.66 -10.07 10.40
CA LYS A 191 -20.64 -10.70 11.73
C LYS A 191 -19.76 -9.93 12.70
N ASP A 192 -18.73 -9.25 12.21
CA ASP A 192 -17.69 -8.61 13.00
C ASP A 192 -17.40 -7.17 12.55
N PRO A 193 -18.42 -6.30 12.37
CA PRO A 193 -18.24 -4.99 11.72
C PRO A 193 -17.18 -4.11 12.39
N HIS A 194 -17.07 -4.15 13.72
CA HIS A 194 -16.03 -3.42 14.44
C HIS A 194 -14.62 -3.99 14.23
N LYS A 195 -14.46 -5.32 14.23
CA LYS A 195 -13.14 -5.93 14.03
C LYS A 195 -12.69 -5.77 12.57
N PHE A 196 -13.63 -5.92 11.64
CA PHE A 196 -13.43 -5.68 10.23
C PHE A 196 -13.02 -4.21 9.98
N GLY A 197 -13.73 -3.26 10.60
CA GLY A 197 -13.37 -1.83 10.54
C GLY A 197 -11.99 -1.52 11.11
N GLN A 198 -11.60 -2.19 12.20
CA GLN A 198 -10.25 -2.11 12.75
C GLN A 198 -9.18 -2.62 11.77
N GLY A 199 -9.48 -3.69 11.02
CA GLY A 199 -8.62 -4.17 9.95
C GLY A 199 -8.48 -3.18 8.79
N VAL A 200 -9.58 -2.53 8.38
CA VAL A 200 -9.57 -1.54 7.30
C VAL A 200 -8.76 -0.31 7.70
N VAL A 201 -8.96 0.24 8.90
CA VAL A 201 -8.17 1.40 9.36
C VAL A 201 -6.69 1.05 9.56
N ALA A 202 -6.36 -0.18 9.97
CA ALA A 202 -4.97 -0.62 10.00
C ALA A 202 -4.35 -0.57 8.60
N GLY A 203 -5.08 -1.02 7.59
CA GLY A 203 -4.66 -0.90 6.19
C GLY A 203 -4.39 0.55 5.79
N HIS A 204 -5.36 1.42 6.05
CA HIS A 204 -5.26 2.85 5.74
C HIS A 204 -4.13 3.58 6.51
N LEU A 205 -3.78 3.11 7.71
CA LEU A 205 -2.65 3.69 8.47
C LEU A 205 -1.28 3.11 8.07
N LEU A 206 -1.23 1.94 7.42
CA LEU A 206 -0.02 1.32 6.92
C LEU A 206 0.30 1.66 5.46
N GLU A 207 -0.65 2.18 4.70
CA GLU A 207 -0.39 2.73 3.36
C GLU A 207 0.50 4.00 3.45
N CYS A 208 0.99 4.48 2.30
CA CYS A 208 1.89 5.64 2.21
C CYS A 208 3.23 5.52 2.99
N GLY A 209 3.59 4.33 3.47
CA GLY A 209 4.90 4.03 4.03
C GLY A 209 5.20 4.86 5.27
N GLY A 210 6.13 5.80 5.16
CA GLY A 210 6.61 6.60 6.29
C GLY A 210 5.70 7.76 6.74
N GLN A 211 4.49 7.91 6.22
CA GLN A 211 3.62 9.04 6.56
C GLN A 211 3.22 9.01 8.04
N VAL A 212 2.75 7.87 8.55
CA VAL A 212 2.34 7.71 9.96
C VAL A 212 3.51 7.84 10.94
N THR A 213 4.75 7.65 10.46
CA THR A 213 5.98 7.84 11.23
C THR A 213 6.58 9.25 11.08
N GLY A 214 5.86 10.15 10.41
CA GLY A 214 6.16 11.58 10.39
C GLY A 214 6.76 12.10 9.09
N GLY A 215 6.78 11.31 8.01
CA GLY A 215 7.36 11.69 6.72
C GLY A 215 6.76 12.94 6.09
N TYR A 216 5.43 13.09 6.12
CA TYR A 216 4.73 14.31 5.68
C TYR A 216 4.31 15.22 6.83
N TYR A 217 4.42 14.75 8.07
CA TYR A 217 4.12 15.53 9.28
C TYR A 217 5.17 16.62 9.55
N ALA A 218 6.43 16.34 9.22
CA ALA A 218 7.56 17.18 9.57
C ALA A 218 7.42 18.62 9.01
N ASN A 219 7.51 19.61 9.91
CA ASN A 219 7.51 21.02 9.55
C ASN A 219 8.47 21.78 10.49
N PRO A 220 9.69 22.14 10.02
CA PRO A 220 10.72 22.76 10.84
C PRO A 220 10.24 24.00 11.61
N GLY A 221 10.42 23.98 12.93
CA GLY A 221 9.98 25.00 13.88
C GLY A 221 8.58 24.81 14.44
N TYR A 222 7.83 23.81 13.99
CA TYR A 222 6.44 23.58 14.40
C TYR A 222 6.15 22.10 14.73
N LYS A 223 6.54 21.20 13.84
CA LYS A 223 6.33 19.75 13.92
C LYS A 223 7.68 19.08 13.73
N GLU A 224 8.43 19.00 14.81
CA GLU A 224 9.77 18.41 14.80
C GLU A 224 9.67 16.88 14.69
N VAL A 225 10.38 16.32 13.72
CA VAL A 225 10.48 14.87 13.51
C VAL A 225 11.96 14.48 13.48
N PRO A 226 12.45 13.74 14.48
CA PRO A 226 13.85 13.33 14.53
C PRO A 226 14.18 12.28 13.46
N GLY A 227 15.42 12.31 12.96
CA GLY A 227 15.98 11.19 12.19
C GLY A 227 15.35 10.93 10.82
N LEU A 228 14.76 11.93 10.15
CA LEU A 228 14.07 11.77 8.85
C LEU A 228 14.92 11.10 7.75
N GLY A 229 16.25 11.27 7.74
CA GLY A 229 17.14 10.54 6.82
C GLY A 229 17.03 9.01 6.96
N LYS A 230 16.75 8.51 8.17
CA LYS A 230 16.51 7.11 8.52
C LYS A 230 15.06 6.85 8.94
N LEU A 231 14.10 7.60 8.39
CA LEU A 231 12.67 7.42 8.68
C LEU A 231 12.24 5.96 8.59
N GLY A 232 11.82 5.37 9.71
CA GLY A 232 11.30 4.00 9.75
C GLY A 232 9.90 3.93 9.17
N PHE A 233 9.53 2.76 8.65
CA PHE A 233 8.15 2.48 8.26
C PHE A 233 7.37 1.87 9.43
N PRO A 234 6.04 2.04 9.46
CA PRO A 234 5.22 1.55 10.56
C PRO A 234 4.94 0.05 10.44
N PHE A 235 4.51 -0.51 11.57
CA PHE A 235 3.82 -1.78 11.63
C PHE A 235 2.57 -1.67 12.51
N ALA A 236 1.58 -2.50 12.22
CA ALA A 236 0.39 -2.67 13.02
C ALA A 236 0.46 -3.98 13.81
N GLU A 237 -0.01 -3.97 15.06
CA GLU A 237 -0.31 -5.18 15.83
C GLU A 237 -1.81 -5.22 16.11
N ILE A 238 -2.46 -6.31 15.69
CA ILE A 238 -3.90 -6.55 15.90
C ILE A 238 -4.14 -7.89 16.57
N ASP A 239 -4.99 -7.91 17.59
CA ASP A 239 -5.45 -9.16 18.21
C ASP A 239 -6.80 -9.66 17.66
N GLU A 240 -7.15 -10.90 17.99
CA GLU A 240 -8.39 -11.57 17.58
C GLU A 240 -9.69 -10.85 18.02
N ASN A 241 -9.60 -9.89 18.94
CA ASN A 241 -10.71 -9.05 19.41
C ASN A 241 -10.75 -7.68 18.73
N GLY A 242 -9.80 -7.38 17.82
CA GLY A 242 -9.73 -6.11 17.10
C GLY A 242 -9.03 -4.99 17.88
N LYS A 243 -8.24 -5.29 18.92
CA LYS A 243 -7.37 -4.29 19.54
C LYS A 243 -6.22 -3.99 18.60
N LEU A 244 -6.14 -2.75 18.12
CA LEU A 244 -5.16 -2.29 17.14
C LEU A 244 -4.19 -1.28 17.76
N THR A 245 -2.89 -1.51 17.55
CA THR A 245 -1.85 -0.51 17.79
C THR A 245 -0.99 -0.29 16.54
N ILE A 246 -0.56 0.95 16.34
CA ILE A 246 0.44 1.33 15.33
C ILE A 246 1.73 1.71 16.04
N SER A 247 2.85 1.23 15.51
CA SER A 247 4.18 1.56 16.01
C SER A 247 5.22 1.56 14.89
N LYS A 248 6.48 1.79 15.25
CA LYS A 248 7.64 1.73 14.38
C LYS A 248 8.76 1.00 15.12
N VAL A 249 9.78 0.59 14.37
CA VAL A 249 10.97 -0.04 14.95
C VAL A 249 11.65 0.88 15.97
N GLU A 250 12.13 0.29 17.07
CA GLU A 250 12.94 1.01 18.05
C GLU A 250 14.22 1.56 17.40
N ASP A 251 14.60 2.78 17.77
CA ASP A 251 15.74 3.54 17.21
C ASP A 251 15.69 3.91 15.72
N SER A 252 14.65 3.52 14.97
CA SER A 252 14.42 4.06 13.63
C SER A 252 14.12 5.55 13.71
N GLY A 253 14.37 6.29 12.62
CA GLY A 253 13.93 7.68 12.51
C GLY A 253 12.40 7.81 12.50
N GLY A 254 11.91 9.02 12.68
CA GLY A 254 10.48 9.33 12.75
C GLY A 254 9.93 9.34 14.17
N ILE A 255 8.63 9.61 14.27
CA ILE A 255 7.82 9.53 15.50
C ILE A 255 6.45 8.96 15.17
N VAL A 256 5.87 8.20 16.09
CA VAL A 256 4.47 7.74 16.00
C VAL A 256 3.68 8.38 17.13
N THR A 257 2.81 9.31 16.78
CA THR A 257 1.98 10.04 17.74
C THR A 257 0.53 10.08 17.29
N THR A 258 -0.38 10.40 18.21
CA THR A 258 -1.78 10.63 17.80
C THR A 258 -1.90 11.70 16.71
N ALA A 259 -0.97 12.65 16.61
CA ALA A 259 -0.98 13.67 15.56
C ALA A 259 -0.57 13.12 14.19
N THR A 260 0.49 12.29 14.12
CA THR A 260 0.91 11.66 12.86
C THR A 260 -0.13 10.65 12.37
N CYS A 261 -0.73 9.88 13.29
CA CYS A 261 -1.83 8.98 12.95
C CYS A 261 -3.07 9.73 12.47
N LYS A 262 -3.43 10.89 13.05
CA LYS A 262 -4.56 11.71 12.58
C LYS A 262 -4.35 12.24 11.17
N GLU A 263 -3.14 12.68 10.83
CA GLU A 263 -2.86 13.20 9.49
C GLU A 263 -2.92 12.10 8.43
N GLN A 264 -2.45 10.89 8.73
CA GLN A 264 -2.67 9.75 7.85
C GLN A 264 -4.15 9.39 7.77
N LEU A 265 -4.86 9.31 8.91
CA LEU A 265 -6.27 8.93 8.96
C LEU A 265 -7.19 9.87 8.15
N LEU A 266 -6.81 11.14 7.99
CA LEU A 266 -7.58 12.13 7.24
C LEU A 266 -7.12 12.24 5.78
N TYR A 267 -6.02 11.58 5.41
CA TYR A 267 -5.46 11.63 4.07
C TYR A 267 -6.38 10.91 3.08
N GLU A 268 -6.72 11.56 1.95
CA GLU A 268 -7.58 11.00 0.89
C GLU A 268 -8.98 10.53 1.33
N ILE A 269 -9.42 10.89 2.54
CA ILE A 269 -10.78 10.64 3.02
C ILE A 269 -11.62 11.90 2.88
N HIS A 270 -12.67 11.81 2.05
CA HIS A 270 -13.65 12.88 1.89
C HIS A 270 -14.74 12.82 2.98
N ASP A 271 -15.52 11.74 3.00
CA ASP A 271 -16.53 11.48 4.03
C ASP A 271 -16.05 10.34 4.95
N PRO A 272 -15.60 10.63 6.18
CA PRO A 272 -15.11 9.61 7.09
C PRO A 272 -16.21 8.66 7.59
N SER A 273 -17.49 8.99 7.41
CA SER A 273 -18.59 8.08 7.78
C SER A 273 -19.01 7.14 6.65
N GLN A 274 -18.53 7.39 5.42
CA GLN A 274 -18.90 6.70 4.19
C GLN A 274 -17.67 6.44 3.30
N TYR A 275 -16.58 5.94 3.89
CA TYR A 275 -15.37 5.64 3.13
C TYR A 275 -15.54 4.33 2.36
N ILE A 276 -15.86 4.42 1.06
CA ILE A 276 -16.16 3.27 0.22
C ILE A 276 -14.87 2.56 -0.19
N THR A 277 -14.76 1.28 0.17
CA THR A 277 -13.70 0.36 -0.24
C THR A 277 -14.33 -0.88 -0.88
N PRO A 278 -13.62 -1.66 -1.70
CA PRO A 278 -14.21 -2.86 -2.33
C PRO A 278 -14.69 -3.91 -1.33
N ASP A 279 -14.09 -3.97 -0.14
CA ASP A 279 -14.46 -4.94 0.90
C ASP A 279 -15.66 -4.49 1.75
N CYS A 280 -15.86 -3.18 1.90
CA CYS A 280 -16.91 -2.59 2.74
C CYS A 280 -17.02 -1.07 2.61
N ILE A 281 -18.07 -0.47 3.17
CA ILE A 281 -18.11 0.98 3.41
C ILE A 281 -17.64 1.26 4.85
N ALA A 282 -16.43 1.77 5.02
CA ALA A 282 -15.86 2.02 6.34
C ALA A 282 -16.39 3.31 6.98
N ASP A 283 -16.50 3.29 8.31
CA ASP A 283 -16.87 4.45 9.13
C ASP A 283 -15.81 4.69 10.21
N PHE A 284 -15.08 5.76 9.98
CA PHE A 284 -14.00 6.29 10.80
C PHE A 284 -14.45 7.49 11.65
N SER A 285 -15.74 7.90 11.58
CA SER A 285 -16.26 9.11 12.22
C SER A 285 -16.22 9.08 13.76
N LYS A 286 -16.08 7.89 14.34
CA LYS A 286 -16.02 7.66 15.80
C LYS A 286 -14.66 7.19 16.29
N ILE A 287 -13.64 7.19 15.43
CA ILE A 287 -12.32 6.70 15.80
C ILE A 287 -11.72 7.52 16.95
N GLU A 288 -11.14 6.80 17.90
CA GLU A 288 -10.35 7.37 18.98
C GLU A 288 -8.89 6.91 18.84
N LEU A 289 -7.96 7.84 19.02
CA LEU A 289 -6.53 7.61 18.97
C LEU A 289 -5.92 7.93 20.33
N ILE A 290 -5.30 6.94 20.96
CA ILE A 290 -4.77 7.03 22.32
C ILE A 290 -3.28 6.76 22.29
N GLN A 291 -2.47 7.71 22.77
CA GLN A 291 -1.04 7.47 22.99
C GLN A 291 -0.89 6.55 24.21
N ILE A 292 -0.39 5.33 24.02
CA ILE A 292 -0.26 4.36 25.12
C ILE A 292 1.20 4.12 25.54
N ASP A 293 2.16 4.46 24.67
CA ASP A 293 3.60 4.48 24.97
C ASP A 293 4.33 5.42 24.00
N LYS A 294 5.64 5.62 24.15
CA LYS A 294 6.50 6.27 23.16
C LYS A 294 6.41 5.51 21.85
N ASP A 295 6.06 6.22 20.78
CA ASP A 295 5.92 5.66 19.43
C ASP A 295 4.88 4.50 19.32
N VAL A 296 3.90 4.46 20.23
CA VAL A 296 2.80 3.49 20.20
C VAL A 296 1.45 4.19 20.38
N VAL A 297 0.59 4.10 19.36
CA VAL A 297 -0.76 4.66 19.37
C VAL A 297 -1.77 3.52 19.24
N GLU A 298 -2.74 3.47 20.14
CA GLU A 298 -3.90 2.57 20.08
C GLU A 298 -5.03 3.25 19.28
N ILE A 299 -5.67 2.47 18.40
CA ILE A 299 -6.80 2.91 17.56
C ILE A 299 -8.05 2.17 18.04
N LYS A 300 -9.14 2.89 18.25
CA LYS A 300 -10.43 2.33 18.67
C LYS A 300 -11.58 2.81 17.80
N ASN A 301 -12.69 2.07 17.87
CA ASN A 301 -14.01 2.47 17.41
C ASN A 301 -14.16 2.67 15.88
N ALA A 302 -13.27 2.08 15.09
CA ALA A 302 -13.54 1.89 13.66
C ALA A 302 -14.67 0.85 13.48
N THR A 303 -15.49 1.04 12.45
CA THR A 303 -16.54 0.10 12.07
C THR A 303 -16.75 0.13 10.56
N VAL A 304 -17.62 -0.73 10.05
CA VAL A 304 -18.03 -0.75 8.65
C VAL A 304 -19.54 -0.89 8.51
N HIS A 305 -20.03 -0.50 7.33
CA HIS A 305 -21.42 -0.50 6.90
C HIS A 305 -21.54 -1.30 5.60
N GLY A 306 -22.05 -2.52 5.69
CA GLY A 306 -22.33 -3.35 4.50
C GLY A 306 -21.16 -3.48 3.51
N ILE A 307 -21.51 -3.85 2.28
CA ILE A 307 -20.59 -3.99 1.15
C ILE A 307 -21.11 -3.06 0.04
N PRO A 308 -20.25 -2.34 -0.69
CA PRO A 308 -20.73 -1.51 -1.77
C PRO A 308 -21.39 -2.34 -2.88
N PRO A 309 -22.46 -1.83 -3.51
CA PRO A 309 -23.14 -2.53 -4.60
C PRO A 309 -22.34 -2.53 -5.91
N THR A 310 -21.32 -1.68 -6.02
CA THR A 310 -20.48 -1.50 -7.21
C THR A 310 -19.02 -1.33 -6.82
N LEU A 311 -18.12 -1.63 -7.76
CA LEU A 311 -16.68 -1.43 -7.59
C LEU A 311 -16.18 -0.32 -8.52
N LYS A 312 -15.16 0.41 -8.06
CA LYS A 312 -14.47 1.42 -8.88
C LYS A 312 -13.66 0.72 -9.97
N VAL A 313 -13.76 1.22 -11.21
CA VAL A 313 -12.93 0.78 -12.33
C VAL A 313 -12.08 1.96 -12.80
N SER A 314 -10.76 1.75 -12.87
CA SER A 314 -9.84 2.70 -13.51
C SER A 314 -9.79 2.41 -15.00
N ILE A 315 -10.12 3.42 -15.80
CA ILE A 315 -10.10 3.35 -17.27
C ILE A 315 -8.85 4.06 -17.78
N GLY A 316 -7.96 3.28 -18.38
CA GLY A 316 -6.82 3.82 -19.12
C GLY A 316 -7.25 4.10 -20.55
N TYR A 317 -6.99 5.30 -21.05
CA TYR A 317 -7.24 5.68 -22.44
C TYR A 317 -6.11 6.54 -22.99
N ARG A 318 -5.98 6.60 -24.32
CA ARG A 318 -4.99 7.42 -25.01
C ARG A 318 -5.44 8.87 -25.05
N ASP A 319 -4.70 9.76 -24.38
CA ASP A 319 -4.99 11.20 -24.38
C ASP A 319 -3.74 12.06 -24.64
N GLY A 320 -3.12 11.86 -25.80
CA GLY A 320 -2.00 12.67 -26.27
C GLY A 320 -0.79 12.69 -25.33
N TYR A 321 -0.12 13.84 -25.24
CA TYR A 321 1.02 14.09 -24.37
C TYR A 321 0.82 15.39 -23.61
N ILE A 322 1.06 15.37 -22.30
CA ILE A 322 1.29 16.57 -21.49
C ILE A 322 2.53 16.33 -20.63
N GLY A 323 3.38 17.35 -20.52
CA GLY A 323 4.61 17.30 -19.73
C GLY A 323 4.78 18.58 -18.94
N GLU A 324 4.75 18.45 -17.61
CA GLU A 324 5.09 19.50 -16.66
C GLU A 324 5.74 18.82 -15.44
N GLY A 325 6.75 19.46 -14.85
CA GLY A 325 7.48 18.91 -13.71
C GLY A 325 8.07 20.03 -12.86
N GLU A 326 7.51 20.20 -11.67
CA GLU A 326 7.95 21.17 -10.67
C GLU A 326 7.85 20.56 -9.26
N ILE A 327 8.76 20.91 -8.35
CA ILE A 327 8.63 20.64 -6.91
C ILE A 327 8.46 22.00 -6.23
N SER A 328 7.22 22.32 -5.89
CA SER A 328 6.86 23.62 -5.31
C SER A 328 6.65 23.51 -3.80
N TYR A 329 7.36 24.33 -3.04
CA TYR A 329 7.14 24.49 -1.59
C TYR A 329 6.28 25.73 -1.36
N GLY A 330 5.07 25.55 -0.88
CA GLY A 330 4.12 26.63 -0.61
C GLY A 330 4.13 27.10 0.85
N GLY A 331 3.61 28.31 1.09
CA GLY A 331 3.38 28.86 2.42
C GLY A 331 4.55 29.61 3.05
N THR A 332 4.32 30.12 4.27
CA THR A 332 5.27 31.00 4.99
C THR A 332 6.59 30.33 5.36
N ASN A 333 6.66 28.99 5.37
CA ASN A 333 7.85 28.22 5.73
C ASN A 333 8.50 27.49 4.52
N SER A 334 8.09 27.84 3.30
CA SER A 334 8.50 27.18 2.05
C SER A 334 10.02 27.02 1.88
N LEU A 335 10.80 28.08 2.13
CA LEU A 335 12.27 28.02 2.01
C LEU A 335 12.88 26.97 2.96
N LYS A 336 12.42 26.90 4.21
CA LYS A 336 12.94 25.92 5.18
C LYS A 336 12.54 24.50 4.82
N LEU A 337 11.34 24.31 4.28
CA LEU A 337 10.89 23.01 3.77
C LEU A 337 11.74 22.57 2.57
N ALA A 338 12.04 23.49 1.64
CA ALA A 338 12.91 23.21 0.49
C ALA A 338 14.33 22.83 0.94
N GLN A 339 14.90 23.55 1.91
CA GLN A 339 16.21 23.24 2.49
C GLN A 339 16.23 21.89 3.23
N LEU A 340 15.16 21.58 3.99
CA LEU A 340 15.02 20.29 4.66
C LEU A 340 14.97 19.16 3.62
N ALA A 341 14.18 19.31 2.57
CA ALA A 341 14.08 18.30 1.52
C ALA A 341 15.41 18.08 0.80
N ALA A 342 16.15 19.14 0.46
CA ALA A 342 17.50 19.04 -0.11
C ALA A 342 18.44 18.25 0.81
N LYS A 343 18.47 18.59 2.10
CA LYS A 343 19.29 17.88 3.09
C LYS A 343 18.91 16.40 3.22
N ILE A 344 17.61 16.08 3.18
CA ILE A 344 17.13 14.68 3.20
C ILE A 344 17.65 13.91 1.98
N VAL A 345 17.68 14.53 0.81
CA VAL A 345 18.24 13.92 -0.41
C VAL A 345 19.74 13.66 -0.24
N GLU A 346 20.52 14.65 0.21
CA GLU A 346 21.96 14.51 0.45
C GLU A 346 22.29 13.39 1.47
N GLU A 347 21.57 13.35 2.59
CA GLU A 347 21.73 12.30 3.60
C GLU A 347 21.47 10.90 3.02
N ARG A 348 20.44 10.77 2.16
CA ARG A 348 20.11 9.49 1.51
C ARG A 348 21.15 9.08 0.48
N LEU A 349 21.66 10.02 -0.31
CA LEU A 349 22.73 9.75 -1.28
C LEU A 349 24.00 9.25 -0.57
N ASN A 350 24.35 9.85 0.57
CA ASN A 350 25.45 9.38 1.41
C ASN A 350 25.24 7.96 1.95
N ILE A 351 24.01 7.61 2.38
CA ILE A 351 23.68 6.26 2.89
C ILE A 351 23.89 5.20 1.80
N VAL A 352 23.53 5.49 0.55
CA VAL A 352 23.68 4.54 -0.56
C VAL A 352 25.05 4.60 -1.23
N GLY A 353 25.96 5.46 -0.74
CA GLY A 353 27.29 5.66 -1.31
C GLY A 353 27.28 6.22 -2.72
N ALA A 354 26.27 7.02 -3.08
CA ALA A 354 26.22 7.69 -4.38
C ALA A 354 27.24 8.84 -4.42
N GLU A 355 27.93 9.00 -5.55
CA GLU A 355 28.71 10.21 -5.84
C GLU A 355 27.77 11.29 -6.40
N PHE A 356 27.79 12.49 -5.81
CA PHE A 356 27.00 13.64 -6.26
C PHE A 356 27.79 14.94 -6.00
N GLU A 357 27.66 15.91 -6.91
CA GLU A 357 28.23 17.27 -6.81
C GLU A 357 27.21 18.28 -6.27
#